data_AF-A0A7K1F0K4-F1
#
_entry.id   AF-A0A7K1F0K4-F1
#
_cell.length_a   1.000
_cell.length_b   1.000
_cell.length_c   1.000
_cell.angle_alpha   90.00
_cell.angle_beta   90.00
_cell.angle_gamma   90.00
#
_symmetry.space_group_name_H-M   'P 1'
#
loop_
_entity.id
_entity.type
_entity.pdbx_description
1 polymer ?
#
loop_
_entity_poly.entity_id
_entity_poly.type
_entity_poly.pdbx_seq_one_letter_code
_entity_poly.pdbx_strand_id
1 'polypeptide(L)'
;MIYKAFIALGDSYTEGMSDEKKYGQYRGWADRVADVMANHESDFTYANLAIRGKLVRQVVDGQIDAAIAQVTGPETLVSFHAGA
;
A
#
# COMPACT_ATOMS: atom_id res chain seq x y z
N MET A 1 18.63 6.28 3.74
CA MET A 1 18.34 4.83 3.74
C MET A 1 17.48 4.54 2.52
N ILE A 2 17.75 3.44 1.83
CA ILE A 2 16.87 2.90 0.79
C ILE A 2 15.95 1.90 1.50
N TYR A 3 14.63 2.04 1.32
CA TYR A 3 13.66 1.10 1.89
C TYR A 3 13.61 -0.17 1.03
N LYS A 4 13.47 -1.34 1.67
CA LYS A 4 13.41 -2.65 0.99
C LYS A 4 11.99 -3.19 0.82
N ALA A 5 11.06 -2.67 1.61
CA ALA A 5 9.66 -3.05 1.54
C ALA A 5 8.77 -1.82 1.66
N PHE A 6 7.64 -1.82 0.97
CA PHE A 6 6.58 -0.84 1.14
C PHE A 6 5.23 -1.54 1.34
N ILE A 7 4.53 -1.19 2.42
CA ILE A 7 3.20 -1.72 2.73
C ILE A 7 2.21 -0.55 2.79
N ALA A 8 1.19 -0.58 1.95
CA ALA A 8 0.16 0.44 1.87
C ALA A 8 -1.15 -0.04 2.50
N LEU A 9 -1.67 0.70 3.48
CA LEU A 9 -2.95 0.44 4.15
C LEU A 9 -3.93 1.57 3.83
N GLY A 10 -5.20 1.22 3.66
CA GLY A 10 -6.22 2.22 3.43
C GLY A 10 -7.52 1.73 2.83
N ASP A 11 -8.24 2.69 2.27
CA ASP A 11 -9.52 2.52 1.59
C ASP A 11 -9.36 2.53 0.05
N SER A 12 -10.43 2.86 -0.67
CA SER A 12 -10.43 2.93 -2.14
C SER A 12 -9.37 3.87 -2.72
N TYR A 13 -8.99 4.93 -2.00
CA TYR A 13 -7.97 5.86 -2.49
C TYR A 13 -6.60 5.20 -2.53
N THR A 14 -6.25 4.45 -1.49
CA THR A 14 -5.00 3.67 -1.43
C THR A 14 -5.05 2.43 -2.33
N GLU A 15 -6.22 1.80 -2.49
CA GLU A 15 -6.41 0.73 -3.48
C GLU A 15 -6.16 1.24 -4.91
N GLY A 16 -6.32 2.55 -5.14
CA GLY A 16 -6.01 3.18 -6.41
C GLY A 16 -7.20 3.50 -7.30
N MET A 17 -8.41 3.48 -6.72
CA MET A 17 -9.62 3.87 -7.45
C MET A 17 -9.45 5.25 -8.09
N SER A 18 -10.01 5.40 -9.29
CA SER A 18 -9.87 6.58 -10.17
C SER A 18 -8.57 6.67 -10.99
N ASP A 19 -7.62 5.75 -10.81
CA ASP A 19 -6.45 5.62 -11.71
C ASP A 19 -6.55 4.31 -12.52
N GLU A 20 -7.54 4.26 -13.41
CA GLU A 20 -7.81 3.08 -14.22
C GLU A 20 -6.76 2.89 -15.32
N LYS A 21 -6.19 1.69 -15.39
CA LYS A 21 -5.25 1.27 -16.42
C LYS A 21 -5.98 0.61 -17.60
N LYS A 22 -6.81 -0.40 -17.32
CA LYS A 22 -7.63 -1.11 -18.34
C LYS A 22 -8.67 -2.01 -17.68
N TYR A 23 -9.92 -1.97 -18.15
CA TYR A 23 -10.98 -2.93 -17.78
C TYR A 23 -11.15 -3.13 -16.27
N GLY A 24 -11.26 -2.05 -15.50
CA GLY A 24 -11.42 -2.10 -14.05
C GLY A 24 -10.17 -2.51 -13.28
N GLN A 25 -9.01 -2.63 -13.94
CA GLN A 25 -7.70 -2.68 -13.28
C GLN A 25 -7.26 -1.27 -12.94
N TYR A 26 -7.02 -1.03 -11.67
CA TYR A 26 -6.56 0.26 -11.15
C TYR A 26 -5.08 0.14 -10.75
N ARG A 27 -4.35 1.25 -10.83
CA ARG A 27 -2.95 1.34 -10.38
C ARG A 27 -2.86 2.16 -9.10
N GLY A 28 -3.26 3.42 -9.15
CA GLY A 28 -3.29 4.27 -7.97
C GLY A 28 -1.94 4.83 -7.57
N TRP A 29 -1.95 5.67 -6.55
CA TRP A 29 -0.76 6.37 -6.08
C TRP A 29 0.25 5.41 -5.43
N ALA A 30 -0.22 4.43 -4.66
CA ALA A 30 0.64 3.52 -3.91
C ALA A 30 1.47 2.65 -4.86
N ASP A 31 0.85 2.08 -5.89
CA ASP A 31 1.55 1.31 -6.92
C ASP A 31 2.56 2.17 -7.69
N ARG A 32 2.23 3.42 -8.02
CA ARG A 32 3.16 4.33 -8.70
C ARG A 32 4.38 4.67 -7.85
N VAL A 33 4.20 4.86 -6.54
CA VAL A 33 5.31 5.06 -5.60
C VAL A 33 6.16 3.79 -5.54
N ALA A 34 5.53 2.63 -5.42
CA ALA A 34 6.22 1.34 -5.41
C ALA A 34 7.04 1.11 -6.68
N ASP A 35 6.51 1.43 -7.86
CA ASP A 35 7.23 1.33 -9.14
C ASP A 35 8.49 2.19 -9.16
N VAL A 36 8.43 3.41 -8.63
CA VAL A 36 9.61 4.28 -8.53
C VAL A 36 10.62 3.69 -7.54
N MET A 37 10.17 3.26 -6.36
CA MET A 37 11.05 2.67 -5.34
C MET A 37 11.75 1.40 -5.83
N ALA A 38 11.04 0.54 -6.56
CA ALA A 38 11.58 -0.69 -7.14
C ALA A 38 12.71 -0.44 -8.16
N ASN A 39 12.73 0.73 -8.82
CA ASN A 39 13.84 1.09 -9.71
C ASN A 39 15.14 1.43 -8.95
N HIS A 40 15.07 1.64 -7.64
CA HIS A 40 16.21 2.03 -6.80
C HIS A 40 16.73 0.90 -5.89
N GLU A 41 15.97 -0.17 -5.70
CA GLU A 41 16.35 -1.34 -4.87
C GLU A 41 15.92 -2.63 -5.60
N SER A 42 16.90 -3.46 -5.98
CA SER A 42 16.65 -4.64 -6.82
C SER A 42 15.80 -5.72 -6.14
N ASP A 43 15.88 -5.81 -4.81
CA ASP A 43 15.13 -6.78 -4.00
C ASP A 43 13.90 -6.14 -3.32
N PHE A 44 13.39 -5.04 -3.89
CA PHE A 44 12.26 -4.31 -3.34
C PHE A 44 10.97 -5.14 -3.36
N THR A 45 10.24 -5.09 -2.25
CA THR A 45 8.94 -5.75 -2.10
C THR A 45 7.84 -4.74 -1.84
N TYR A 46 6.64 -5.04 -2.33
CA TYR A 46 5.48 -4.16 -2.18
C TYR A 46 4.21 -4.95 -1.89
N ALA A 47 3.40 -4.46 -0.95
CA ALA A 47 2.09 -4.98 -0.65
C ALA A 47 1.06 -3.84 -0.50
N ASN A 48 0.00 -3.87 -1.31
CA ASN A 48 -1.18 -3.03 -1.11
C ASN A 48 -2.24 -3.84 -0.36
N LEU A 49 -2.50 -3.47 0.89
CA LEU A 49 -3.50 -4.12 1.76
C LEU A 49 -4.84 -3.36 1.76
N ALA A 50 -4.95 -2.28 0.99
CA ALA A 50 -6.13 -1.44 0.95
C ALA A 50 -7.34 -2.16 0.34
N ILE A 51 -8.52 -1.83 0.85
CA ILE A 51 -9.80 -2.42 0.40
C ILE A 51 -10.82 -1.29 0.25
N ARG A 52 -11.38 -1.12 -0.96
CA ARG A 52 -12.47 -0.15 -1.21
C ARG A 52 -13.61 -0.24 -0.22
N GLY A 53 -14.16 0.93 0.08
CA GLY A 53 -15.36 1.07 0.90
C GLY A 53 -15.14 0.84 2.40
N LYS A 54 -13.91 0.56 2.83
CA LYS A 54 -13.60 0.49 4.27
C LYS A 54 -13.53 1.88 4.89
N LEU A 55 -14.18 2.02 6.04
CA LEU A 55 -13.99 3.16 6.94
C LEU A 55 -12.73 2.97 7.79
N VAL A 56 -12.21 4.07 8.35
CA VAL A 56 -10.97 4.09 9.17
C VAL A 56 -10.91 2.93 10.17
N ARG A 57 -11.98 2.71 10.95
CA ARG A 57 -12.01 1.64 11.95
C ARG A 57 -11.87 0.24 11.33
N GLN A 58 -12.47 -0.01 10.17
CA GLN A 58 -12.38 -1.30 9.47
C GLN A 58 -11.01 -1.51 8.80
N VAL A 59 -10.31 -0.42 8.48
CA VAL A 59 -8.91 -0.45 8.03
C VAL A 59 -8.02 -0.84 9.22
N VAL A 60 -8.17 -0.15 10.35
CA VAL A 60 -7.45 -0.44 11.61
C VAL A 60 -7.64 -1.90 12.02
N ASP A 61 -8.89 -2.33 12.18
CA ASP A 61 -9.24 -3.66 12.70
C ASP A 61 -8.88 -4.80 11.71
N GLY A 62 -8.68 -4.50 10.42
CA GLY A 62 -8.52 -5.52 9.38
C GLY A 62 -7.18 -5.55 8.66
N GLN A 63 -6.39 -4.48 8.69
CA GLN A 63 -5.16 -4.38 7.90
C GLN A 63 -3.89 -4.23 8.76
N ILE A 64 -3.99 -3.72 9.99
CA ILE A 64 -2.81 -3.47 10.83
C ILE A 64 -2.08 -4.76 11.17
N ASP A 65 -2.78 -5.78 11.67
CA ASP A 65 -2.15 -7.05 12.04
C ASP A 65 -1.48 -7.73 10.83
N ALA A 66 -2.11 -7.65 9.66
CA ALA A 66 -1.55 -8.16 8.41
C ALA A 66 -0.30 -7.40 7.97
N ALA A 67 -0.24 -6.08 8.19
CA ALA A 67 0.95 -5.28 7.92
C ALA A 67 2.07 -5.62 8.91
N ILE A 68 1.78 -5.71 10.20
CA ILE A 68 2.76 -6.06 11.24
C ILE A 68 3.42 -7.42 10.95
N ALA A 69 2.63 -8.41 10.50
CA ALA A 69 3.15 -9.72 10.13
C ALA A 69 4.15 -9.71 8.96
N GLN A 70 4.19 -8.62 8.18
CA GLN A 70 5.08 -8.44 7.03
C GLN A 70 6.24 -7.48 7.29
N VAL A 71 6.26 -6.79 8.45
CA VAL A 71 7.37 -5.88 8.81
C VAL A 71 8.60 -6.70 9.19
N THR A 72 9.70 -6.49 8.47
CA THR A 72 10.97 -7.20 8.71
C THR A 72 11.98 -6.38 9.51
N GLY A 73 11.80 -5.07 9.58
CA GLY A 73 12.75 -4.17 10.21
C GLY A 73 12.54 -2.70 9.85
N PRO A 74 13.49 -1.81 10.23
CA PRO A 74 13.43 -0.39 9.92
C PRO A 74 13.50 -0.06 8.42
N GLU A 75 13.85 -1.03 7.58
CA GLU A 75 13.81 -0.94 6.12
C GLU A 75 12.41 -1.14 5.50
N THR A 76 11.40 -1.50 6.30
CA THR A 76 9.99 -1.56 5.86
C THR A 76 9.32 -0.19 6.02
N LEU A 77 8.95 0.43 4.90
CA LEU A 77 8.09 1.61 4.88
C LEU A 77 6.62 1.18 4.97
N VAL A 78 5.86 1.81 5.85
CA VAL A 78 4.41 1.59 5.98
C VAL A 78 3.69 2.92 5.79
N SER A 79 2.65 2.94 4.95
CA SER A 79 1.74 4.09 4.84
C SER A 79 0.33 3.72 5.27
N PHE A 80 -0.33 4.62 5.98
CA PHE A 80 -1.74 4.51 6.33
C PHE A 80 -2.48 5.73 5.80
N HIS A 81 -3.47 5.52 4.94
CA HIS A 81 -4.36 6.58 4.47
C HIS A 81 -5.79 6.06 4.41
N ALA A 82 -6.61 6.54 5.33
CA ALA A 82 -8.03 6.22 5.41
C ALA A 82 -8.76 7.38 6.10
N GLY A 83 -10.01 7.59 5.70
CA GLY A 83 -10.85 8.65 6.26
C GLY A 83 -11.03 9.76 5.22
N ALA A 84 -12.21 9.77 4.60
CA ALA A 84 -12.66 10.83 3.72
C ALA A 84 -12.80 12.17 4.47
#